data_AF-A0A843H6Q7-F1
#
_entry.id   AF-A0A843H6Q7-F1
#
_cell.length_a   1.000
_cell.length_b   1.000
_cell.length_c   1.000
_cell.angle_alpha   90.00
_cell.angle_beta   90.00
_cell.angle_gamma   90.00
#
_symmetry.space_group_name_H-M   'P 1'
#
loop_
_entity.id
_entity.type
_entity.pdbx_description
1 polymer ?
#
loop_
_entity_poly.entity_id
_entity_poly.type
_entity_poly.pdbx_seq_one_letter_code
_entity_poly.pdbx_strand_id
1 'polypeptide(L)'
;EMEFVFNATLTIDLSYGTNYVSKCIFNNNIAKGRGGGAIYGFTHLNINSCTFKSNQANEHGGAVFANKNLVLKNSKFTSNKAPKNGGAVYFRCHEQSGSYVNKTWIPKMKYYSANITNCAFSKNTAKKGGAIYGFLNVASDKKRLKVNKCNFTANKASSSGRDVLGGTCSNCIYNYIKLTSKNRTVKKSAKKLTLTVKLTKGKALLKNKKIKFRFRGKNYYAKTNSKGIAKVIIKKSVLKKLKAGKKYAVKISYSKYSIKRTVKVTK
;
A
#
# COMPACT_ATOMS: atom_id res chain seq x y z
N GLU A 1 -34.20 8.24 -9.39
CA GLU A 1 -32.83 7.69 -9.55
C GLU A 1 -32.94 6.17 -9.57
N MET A 2 -32.56 5.51 -10.66
CA MET A 2 -32.58 4.05 -10.73
C MET A 2 -31.25 3.51 -10.19
N GLU A 3 -31.30 2.91 -9.01
CA GLU A 3 -30.18 2.24 -8.36
C GLU A 3 -30.08 0.81 -8.90
N PHE A 4 -29.18 0.56 -9.86
CA PHE A 4 -28.93 -0.81 -10.34
C PHE A 4 -28.11 -1.57 -9.30
N VAL A 5 -28.79 -2.39 -8.50
CA VAL A 5 -28.18 -3.36 -7.59
C VAL A 5 -27.98 -4.68 -8.34
N PHE A 6 -26.78 -4.92 -8.85
CA PHE A 6 -26.44 -6.22 -9.44
C PHE A 6 -26.08 -7.22 -8.33
N ASN A 7 -27.02 -8.11 -7.98
CA ASN A 7 -26.91 -9.12 -6.92
C ASN A 7 -26.60 -10.55 -7.42
N ALA A 8 -26.04 -10.69 -8.62
CA ALA A 8 -25.58 -11.97 -9.16
C ALA A 8 -24.11 -11.89 -9.56
N THR A 9 -23.43 -13.03 -9.70
CA THR A 9 -22.04 -13.14 -10.17
C THR A 9 -21.96 -12.67 -11.62
N LEU A 10 -21.99 -11.35 -11.83
CA LEU A 10 -21.90 -10.73 -13.14
C LEU A 10 -20.47 -10.23 -13.31
N THR A 11 -19.69 -11.00 -14.07
CA THR A 11 -18.47 -10.45 -14.66
C THR A 11 -18.91 -9.56 -15.81
N ILE A 12 -18.85 -8.24 -15.65
CA ILE A 12 -19.07 -7.35 -16.79
C ILE A 12 -17.83 -7.43 -17.68
N ASP A 13 -17.93 -8.21 -18.77
CA ASP A 13 -16.96 -8.20 -19.85
C ASP A 13 -17.32 -7.06 -20.81
N LEU A 14 -16.42 -6.11 -20.97
CA LEU A 14 -16.67 -4.91 -21.77
C LEU A 14 -15.70 -4.88 -22.95
N SER A 15 -16.16 -5.30 -24.13
CA SER A 15 -15.39 -5.31 -25.37
C SER A 15 -15.72 -4.10 -26.27
N TYR A 16 -14.66 -3.48 -26.80
CA TYR A 16 -14.60 -2.28 -27.67
C TYR A 16 -14.97 -0.93 -27.02
N GLY A 17 -14.12 0.10 -27.20
CA GLY A 17 -14.36 1.47 -26.72
C GLY A 17 -13.83 1.83 -25.32
N THR A 18 -14.13 3.06 -24.89
CA THR A 18 -13.94 3.51 -23.49
C THR A 18 -15.20 3.15 -22.70
N ASN A 19 -15.03 2.37 -21.65
CA ASN A 19 -16.13 1.86 -20.87
C ASN A 19 -16.38 2.72 -19.64
N TYR A 20 -17.62 3.20 -19.51
CA TYR A 20 -18.07 4.06 -18.44
C TYR A 20 -18.92 3.26 -17.46
N VAL A 21 -18.48 3.19 -16.21
CA VAL A 21 -19.22 2.58 -15.10
C VAL A 21 -19.46 3.66 -14.07
N SER A 22 -20.71 4.02 -13.82
CA SER A 22 -21.02 5.11 -12.90
C SER A 22 -22.22 4.84 -12.03
N LYS A 23 -22.16 5.26 -10.76
CA LYS A 23 -23.26 5.12 -9.79
C LYS A 23 -23.73 3.68 -9.58
N CYS A 24 -22.83 2.70 -9.74
CA CYS A 24 -23.13 1.28 -9.57
C CYS A 24 -22.69 0.76 -8.20
N ILE A 25 -23.36 -0.29 -7.74
CA ILE A 25 -22.98 -1.07 -6.55
C ILE A 25 -22.62 -2.48 -6.98
N PHE A 26 -21.40 -2.91 -6.66
CA PHE A 26 -20.89 -4.26 -6.86
C PHE A 26 -20.64 -4.90 -5.50
N ASN A 27 -21.46 -5.88 -5.14
CA ASN A 27 -21.40 -6.53 -3.83
C ASN A 27 -21.24 -8.04 -3.96
N ASN A 28 -20.31 -8.62 -3.18
CA ASN A 28 -20.10 -10.06 -3.07
C ASN A 28 -19.84 -10.80 -4.39
N ASN A 29 -19.29 -10.14 -5.41
CA ASN A 29 -18.94 -10.81 -6.66
C ASN A 29 -17.67 -11.65 -6.52
N ILE A 30 -17.64 -12.83 -7.14
CA ILE A 30 -16.52 -13.78 -7.05
C ILE A 30 -16.05 -14.18 -8.45
N ALA A 31 -14.82 -13.80 -8.80
CA ALA A 31 -14.17 -14.26 -10.02
C ALA A 31 -13.31 -15.50 -9.75
N LYS A 32 -13.62 -16.62 -10.43
CA LYS A 32 -12.83 -17.85 -10.35
C LYS A 32 -11.51 -17.77 -11.12
N GLY A 33 -11.38 -16.83 -12.05
CA GLY A 33 -10.20 -16.64 -12.90
C GLY A 33 -9.17 -15.63 -12.39
N ARG A 34 -8.32 -15.16 -13.31
CA ARG A 34 -7.25 -14.18 -13.02
C ARG A 34 -7.72 -12.72 -12.94
N GLY A 35 -8.96 -12.46 -13.35
CA GLY A 35 -9.57 -11.14 -13.45
C GLY A 35 -10.05 -10.58 -12.11
N GLY A 36 -10.63 -9.37 -12.16
CA GLY A 36 -11.11 -8.69 -10.98
C GLY A 36 -12.41 -9.29 -10.47
N GLY A 37 -12.63 -9.26 -9.14
CA GLY A 37 -13.78 -9.93 -8.53
C GLY A 37 -15.14 -9.43 -9.01
N ALA A 38 -15.22 -8.18 -9.48
CA ALA A 38 -16.43 -7.57 -10.05
C ALA A 38 -16.22 -7.12 -11.51
N ILE A 39 -15.08 -6.49 -11.82
CA ILE A 39 -14.79 -5.95 -13.16
C ILE A 39 -13.47 -6.50 -13.67
N TYR A 40 -13.48 -7.05 -14.89
CA TYR A 40 -12.29 -7.44 -15.61
C TYR A 40 -12.13 -6.61 -16.90
N GLY A 41 -11.45 -5.46 -16.80
CA GLY A 41 -11.31 -4.53 -17.93
C GLY A 41 -10.07 -4.77 -18.79
N PHE A 42 -10.28 -5.28 -20.00
CA PHE A 42 -9.27 -5.34 -21.07
C PHE A 42 -9.28 -4.10 -22.00
N THR A 43 -10.17 -3.15 -21.76
CA THR A 43 -10.25 -1.86 -22.46
C THR A 43 -9.95 -0.69 -21.52
N HIS A 44 -10.11 0.54 -22.03
CA HIS A 44 -10.04 1.74 -21.21
C HIS A 44 -11.25 1.80 -20.27
N LEU A 45 -11.00 1.91 -18.96
CA LEU A 45 -12.05 1.95 -17.94
C LEU A 45 -12.16 3.35 -17.33
N ASN A 46 -13.38 3.86 -17.22
CA ASN A 46 -13.74 5.07 -16.50
C ASN A 46 -14.81 4.74 -15.46
N ILE A 47 -14.41 4.67 -14.19
CA ILE A 47 -15.26 4.29 -13.07
C ILE A 47 -15.48 5.52 -12.18
N ASN A 48 -16.73 5.90 -11.94
CA ASN A 48 -17.06 7.08 -11.15
C ASN A 48 -18.21 6.82 -10.17
N SER A 49 -18.10 7.32 -8.94
CA SER A 49 -19.19 7.27 -7.96
C SER A 49 -19.74 5.84 -7.71
N CYS A 50 -18.88 4.83 -7.73
CA CYS A 50 -19.29 3.43 -7.54
C CYS A 50 -18.90 2.89 -6.16
N THR A 51 -19.61 1.85 -5.71
CA THR A 51 -19.29 1.12 -4.48
C THR A 51 -18.94 -0.32 -4.80
N PHE A 52 -17.78 -0.77 -4.34
CA PHE A 52 -17.31 -2.15 -4.43
C PHE A 52 -17.15 -2.73 -3.04
N LYS A 53 -18.01 -3.67 -2.66
CA LYS A 53 -18.06 -4.28 -1.34
C LYS A 53 -17.88 -5.79 -1.43
N SER A 54 -16.96 -6.32 -0.61
CA SER A 54 -16.80 -7.76 -0.41
C SER A 54 -16.60 -8.58 -1.69
N ASN A 55 -16.06 -7.97 -2.75
CA ASN A 55 -15.76 -8.70 -3.98
C ASN A 55 -14.45 -9.47 -3.82
N GLN A 56 -14.35 -10.62 -4.49
CA GLN A 56 -13.21 -11.52 -4.40
C GLN A 56 -12.75 -11.98 -5.78
N ALA A 57 -11.44 -11.92 -6.00
CA ALA A 57 -10.79 -12.58 -7.13
C ALA A 57 -9.92 -13.74 -6.64
N ASN A 58 -9.70 -14.75 -7.48
CA ASN A 58 -8.76 -15.83 -7.17
C ASN A 58 -7.29 -15.42 -7.28
N GLU A 59 -6.96 -14.39 -8.07
CA GLU A 59 -5.57 -13.92 -8.22
C GLU A 59 -5.37 -12.43 -7.96
N HIS A 60 -6.02 -11.57 -8.74
CA HIS A 60 -5.67 -10.16 -8.84
C HIS A 60 -6.89 -9.26 -8.81
N GLY A 61 -6.79 -8.09 -8.15
CA GLY A 61 -7.82 -7.06 -8.21
C GLY A 61 -9.11 -7.52 -7.55
N GLY A 62 -9.17 -7.56 -6.21
CA GLY A 62 -10.31 -8.16 -5.51
C GLY A 62 -11.68 -7.59 -5.92
N ALA A 63 -11.72 -6.36 -6.43
CA ALA A 63 -12.86 -5.82 -7.16
C ALA A 63 -12.57 -5.59 -8.65
N VAL A 64 -11.51 -4.83 -8.95
CA VAL A 64 -11.24 -4.35 -10.32
C VAL A 64 -9.87 -4.80 -10.79
N PHE A 65 -9.85 -5.42 -11.96
CA PHE A 65 -8.64 -5.62 -12.75
C PHE A 65 -8.71 -4.70 -13.97
N ALA A 66 -7.68 -3.87 -14.16
CA ALA A 66 -7.53 -3.01 -15.33
C ALA A 66 -6.24 -3.35 -16.10
N ASN A 67 -6.38 -3.73 -17.37
CA ASN A 67 -5.26 -4.06 -18.25
C ASN A 67 -4.82 -2.89 -19.15
N LYS A 68 -5.68 -1.87 -19.31
CA LYS A 68 -5.40 -0.62 -20.05
C LYS A 68 -5.68 0.60 -19.17
N ASN A 69 -5.80 1.79 -19.76
CA ASN A 69 -5.98 3.02 -18.99
C ASN A 69 -7.16 2.92 -18.01
N LEU A 70 -6.94 3.39 -16.78
CA LEU A 70 -7.94 3.41 -15.73
C LEU A 70 -8.12 4.83 -15.22
N VAL A 71 -9.34 5.34 -15.25
CA VAL A 71 -9.76 6.52 -14.52
C VAL A 71 -10.75 6.06 -13.45
N LEU A 72 -10.42 6.28 -12.18
CA LEU A 72 -11.25 5.85 -11.06
C LEU A 72 -11.47 7.03 -10.12
N LYS A 73 -12.71 7.47 -9.97
CA LYS A 73 -13.06 8.67 -9.21
C LYS A 73 -14.20 8.42 -8.23
N ASN A 74 -14.18 9.14 -7.11
CA ASN A 74 -15.32 9.27 -6.18
C ASN A 74 -15.91 7.93 -5.70
N SER A 75 -15.10 6.87 -5.64
CA SER A 75 -15.59 5.50 -5.44
C SER A 75 -15.11 4.91 -4.13
N LYS A 76 -15.84 3.92 -3.61
CA LYS A 76 -15.56 3.26 -2.34
C LYS A 76 -15.29 1.77 -2.53
N PHE A 77 -14.21 1.28 -1.92
CA PHE A 77 -13.80 -0.11 -1.95
C PHE A 77 -13.68 -0.64 -0.52
N THR A 78 -14.55 -1.56 -0.15
CA THR A 78 -14.62 -2.09 1.22
C THR A 78 -14.53 -3.60 1.23
N SER A 79 -13.62 -4.15 2.03
CA SER A 79 -13.52 -5.60 2.27
C SER A 79 -13.30 -6.44 1.01
N ASN A 80 -12.75 -5.89 -0.07
CA ASN A 80 -12.43 -6.67 -1.25
C ASN A 80 -11.13 -7.47 -1.04
N LYS A 81 -11.02 -8.62 -1.72
CA LYS A 81 -9.94 -9.59 -1.48
C LYS A 81 -9.35 -10.16 -2.76
N ALA A 82 -8.02 -10.18 -2.84
CA ALA A 82 -7.29 -10.91 -3.88
C ALA A 82 -6.08 -11.64 -3.25
N PRO A 83 -5.93 -12.96 -3.40
CA PRO A 83 -4.83 -13.71 -2.80
C PRO A 83 -3.43 -13.21 -3.19
N LYS A 84 -3.22 -12.72 -4.42
CA LYS A 84 -1.89 -12.28 -4.89
C LYS A 84 -1.73 -10.76 -4.79
N ASN A 85 -2.40 -9.99 -5.65
CA ASN A 85 -2.06 -8.58 -5.85
C ASN A 85 -3.31 -7.69 -5.93
N GLY A 86 -3.27 -6.52 -5.28
CA GLY A 86 -4.32 -5.51 -5.41
C GLY A 86 -5.61 -5.94 -4.74
N GLY A 87 -5.70 -5.80 -3.41
CA GLY A 87 -6.85 -6.31 -2.65
C GLY A 87 -8.18 -5.73 -3.10
N ALA A 88 -8.18 -4.51 -3.66
CA ALA A 88 -9.31 -3.96 -4.39
C ALA A 88 -9.00 -3.80 -5.87
N VAL A 89 -7.91 -3.10 -6.21
CA VAL A 89 -7.60 -2.72 -7.59
C VAL A 89 -6.25 -3.28 -7.99
N TYR A 90 -6.23 -3.99 -9.11
CA TYR A 90 -5.01 -4.36 -9.83
C TYR A 90 -4.96 -3.61 -11.16
N PHE A 91 -3.84 -2.95 -11.42
CA PHE A 91 -3.59 -2.25 -12.67
C PHE A 91 -2.33 -2.80 -13.34
N ARG A 92 -2.45 -3.28 -14.57
CA ARG A 92 -1.30 -3.62 -15.41
C ARG A 92 -0.97 -2.44 -16.32
N CYS A 93 0.22 -1.88 -16.16
CA CYS A 93 0.59 -0.64 -16.84
C CYS A 93 1.17 -0.82 -18.26
N HIS A 94 1.32 -2.06 -18.73
CA HIS A 94 1.86 -2.35 -20.04
C HIS A 94 1.30 -3.64 -20.61
N GLU A 95 1.32 -3.70 -21.93
CA GLU A 95 1.00 -4.87 -22.73
C GLU A 95 2.18 -5.10 -23.66
N GLN A 96 2.74 -6.32 -23.61
CA GLN A 96 3.78 -6.75 -24.53
C GLN A 96 3.08 -7.31 -25.76
N SER A 97 3.19 -6.57 -26.85
CA SER A 97 2.92 -7.05 -28.19
C SER A 97 4.26 -7.21 -28.92
N GLY A 98 4.26 -7.81 -30.10
CA GLY A 98 5.41 -7.80 -30.98
C GLY A 98 5.01 -8.31 -32.36
N SER A 99 5.88 -8.05 -33.33
CA SER A 99 5.72 -8.55 -34.69
C SER A 99 6.98 -9.31 -35.07
N TYR A 100 6.80 -10.43 -35.78
CA TYR A 100 7.90 -11.08 -36.46
C TYR A 100 8.21 -10.28 -37.74
N VAL A 101 9.39 -9.67 -37.80
CA VAL A 101 9.88 -8.95 -38.98
C VAL A 101 11.24 -9.54 -39.34
N ASN A 102 11.44 -9.93 -40.59
CA ASN A 102 12.70 -10.54 -41.07
C ASN A 102 13.22 -11.66 -40.15
N LYS A 103 12.34 -12.63 -39.83
CA LYS A 103 12.64 -13.78 -38.94
C LYS A 103 13.08 -13.40 -37.51
N THR A 104 12.92 -12.14 -37.10
CA THR A 104 13.24 -11.64 -35.76
C THR A 104 11.97 -11.18 -35.05
N TRP A 105 11.75 -11.61 -33.80
CA TRP A 105 10.64 -11.10 -33.00
C TRP A 105 10.99 -9.72 -32.43
N ILE A 106 10.25 -8.69 -32.83
CA ILE A 106 10.45 -7.32 -32.35
C ILE A 106 9.41 -7.01 -31.27
N PRO A 107 9.79 -6.88 -29.98
CA PRO A 107 8.87 -6.45 -28.93
C PRO A 107 8.38 -5.03 -29.16
N LYS A 108 7.06 -4.84 -29.13
CA LYS A 108 6.41 -3.54 -29.01
C LYS A 108 5.67 -3.45 -27.68
N MET A 109 6.21 -2.65 -26.76
CA MET A 109 5.55 -2.37 -25.49
C MET A 109 4.59 -1.19 -25.64
N LYS A 110 3.31 -1.43 -25.37
CA LYS A 110 2.33 -0.35 -25.19
C LYS A 110 2.15 -0.09 -23.70
N TYR A 111 2.13 1.17 -23.32
CA TYR A 111 2.01 1.58 -21.93
C TYR A 111 0.70 2.30 -21.65
N TYR A 112 0.18 2.12 -20.46
CA TYR A 112 -1.08 2.67 -19.99
C TYR A 112 -0.88 3.44 -18.68
N SER A 113 -1.88 4.22 -18.27
CA SER A 113 -1.88 4.95 -17.01
C SER A 113 -3.16 4.75 -16.21
N ALA A 114 -3.03 4.80 -14.89
CA ALA A 114 -4.14 4.74 -13.95
C ALA A 114 -4.16 6.01 -13.09
N ASN A 115 -5.26 6.74 -13.12
CA ASN A 115 -5.52 7.91 -12.30
C ASN A 115 -6.66 7.60 -11.33
N ILE A 116 -6.33 7.45 -10.05
CA ILE A 116 -7.28 7.10 -8.98
C ILE A 116 -7.41 8.30 -8.05
N THR A 117 -8.56 8.96 -8.02
CA THR A 117 -8.75 10.20 -7.28
C THR A 117 -9.99 10.19 -6.39
N ASN A 118 -9.90 10.83 -5.23
CA ASN A 118 -11.03 10.98 -4.30
C ASN A 118 -11.76 9.67 -3.96
N CYS A 119 -11.01 8.57 -3.79
CA CYS A 119 -11.56 7.26 -3.49
C CYS A 119 -11.25 6.83 -2.06
N ALA A 120 -12.11 5.99 -1.48
CA ALA A 120 -11.93 5.44 -0.15
C ALA A 120 -11.71 3.92 -0.20
N PHE A 121 -10.61 3.44 0.38
CA PHE A 121 -10.25 2.03 0.44
C PHE A 121 -10.18 1.58 1.89
N SER A 122 -11.07 0.67 2.27
CA SER A 122 -11.12 0.14 3.63
C SER A 122 -11.14 -1.38 3.71
N LYS A 123 -10.36 -1.95 4.63
CA LYS A 123 -10.34 -3.39 4.94
C LYS A 123 -10.05 -4.30 3.73
N ASN A 124 -9.49 -3.78 2.65
CA ASN A 124 -9.14 -4.60 1.49
C ASN A 124 -7.87 -5.42 1.80
N THR A 125 -7.77 -6.62 1.24
CA THR A 125 -6.68 -7.55 1.57
C THR A 125 -6.05 -8.21 0.36
N ALA A 126 -4.71 -8.26 0.34
CA ALA A 126 -3.93 -9.03 -0.62
C ALA A 126 -2.57 -9.47 -0.07
N LYS A 127 -1.79 -10.23 -0.85
CA LYS A 127 -0.37 -10.45 -0.53
C LYS A 127 0.46 -9.19 -0.80
N LYS A 128 0.29 -8.56 -1.96
CA LYS A 128 0.94 -7.29 -2.34
C LYS A 128 -0.09 -6.22 -2.70
N GLY A 129 0.09 -4.98 -2.26
CA GLY A 129 -0.84 -3.89 -2.57
C GLY A 129 -2.21 -4.12 -1.93
N GLY A 130 -2.30 -4.02 -0.60
CA GLY A 130 -3.50 -4.45 0.15
C GLY A 130 -4.79 -3.75 -0.28
N ALA A 131 -4.72 -2.53 -0.83
CA ALA A 131 -5.82 -1.93 -1.57
C ALA A 131 -5.54 -1.89 -3.07
N ILE A 132 -4.41 -1.32 -3.48
CA ILE A 132 -4.10 -1.04 -4.88
C ILE A 132 -2.72 -1.60 -5.22
N TYR A 133 -2.63 -2.28 -6.35
CA TYR A 133 -1.38 -2.75 -6.91
C TYR A 133 -1.25 -2.31 -8.38
N GLY A 134 -0.17 -1.60 -8.69
CA GLY A 134 0.31 -1.37 -10.05
C GLY A 134 1.41 -2.36 -10.38
N PHE A 135 1.21 -3.16 -11.43
CA PHE A 135 2.27 -4.00 -11.99
C PHE A 135 3.28 -3.12 -12.72
N LEU A 136 4.56 -3.42 -12.56
CA LEU A 136 5.68 -2.66 -13.12
C LEU A 136 6.58 -3.62 -13.89
N ASN A 137 7.04 -3.25 -15.08
CA ASN A 137 8.15 -3.92 -15.75
C ASN A 137 9.48 -3.28 -15.32
N VAL A 138 9.52 -1.95 -15.38
CA VAL A 138 10.70 -1.14 -15.08
C VAL A 138 10.43 -0.12 -13.99
N ALA A 139 11.49 0.39 -13.35
CA ALA A 139 11.35 1.35 -12.23
C ALA A 139 10.55 2.61 -12.61
N SER A 140 10.66 3.06 -13.86
CA SER A 140 9.97 4.24 -14.39
C SER A 140 8.46 4.05 -14.50
N ASP A 141 7.94 2.82 -14.49
CA ASP A 141 6.49 2.53 -14.56
C ASP A 141 5.74 3.03 -13.32
N LYS A 142 6.43 3.29 -12.20
CA LYS A 142 5.80 3.81 -10.97
C LYS A 142 5.06 5.13 -11.18
N LYS A 143 5.40 5.91 -12.23
CA LYS A 143 4.72 7.16 -12.58
C LYS A 143 3.36 6.95 -13.25
N ARG A 144 3.05 5.72 -13.66
CA ARG A 144 1.84 5.37 -14.43
C ARG A 144 0.64 5.13 -13.54
N LEU A 145 0.83 4.67 -12.30
CA LEU A 145 -0.22 4.62 -11.29
C LEU A 145 -0.13 5.86 -10.39
N LYS A 146 -1.07 6.79 -10.58
CA LYS A 146 -1.20 8.03 -9.82
C LYS A 146 -2.43 7.94 -8.93
N VAL A 147 -2.21 7.96 -7.62
CA VAL A 147 -3.28 7.98 -6.62
C VAL A 147 -3.29 9.36 -5.95
N ASN A 148 -4.46 10.00 -5.88
CA ASN A 148 -4.57 11.34 -5.33
C ASN A 148 -5.80 11.51 -4.43
N LYS A 149 -5.66 12.24 -3.32
CA LYS A 149 -6.78 12.57 -2.41
C LYS A 149 -7.58 11.34 -1.94
N CYS A 150 -6.94 10.17 -1.87
CA CYS A 150 -7.60 8.93 -1.48
C CYS A 150 -7.42 8.64 0.01
N ASN A 151 -8.41 7.99 0.62
CA ASN A 151 -8.39 7.60 2.03
C ASN A 151 -8.18 6.09 2.19
N PHE A 152 -7.26 5.68 3.06
CA PHE A 152 -6.92 4.29 3.32
C PHE A 152 -7.11 3.92 4.79
N THR A 153 -8.01 2.98 5.06
CA THR A 153 -8.34 2.53 6.42
C THR A 153 -8.20 1.02 6.54
N ALA A 154 -7.35 0.54 7.45
CA ALA A 154 -7.25 -0.89 7.78
C ALA A 154 -7.04 -1.88 6.60
N ASN A 155 -6.52 -1.46 5.44
CA ASN A 155 -6.11 -2.41 4.39
C ASN A 155 -4.89 -3.22 4.84
N LYS A 156 -4.76 -4.45 4.34
CA LYS A 156 -3.72 -5.40 4.75
C LYS A 156 -3.02 -5.98 3.52
N ALA A 157 -1.70 -5.90 3.52
CA ALA A 157 -0.85 -6.68 2.63
C ALA A 157 -0.03 -7.66 3.48
N SER A 158 0.01 -8.95 3.11
CA SER A 158 0.82 -9.93 3.87
C SER A 158 2.32 -9.84 3.59
N SER A 159 2.73 -9.31 2.42
CA SER A 159 4.14 -9.14 2.06
C SER A 159 4.59 -7.69 1.86
N SER A 160 3.89 -6.89 1.04
CA SER A 160 4.37 -5.54 0.70
C SER A 160 3.27 -4.59 0.23
N GLY A 161 3.48 -3.30 0.48
CA GLY A 161 2.54 -2.24 0.09
C GLY A 161 1.18 -2.40 0.74
N ARG A 162 1.08 -2.08 2.04
CA ARG A 162 -0.15 -2.20 2.84
C ARG A 162 -1.39 -1.64 2.12
N ASP A 163 -1.24 -0.46 1.53
CA ASP A 163 -2.34 0.24 0.87
C ASP A 163 -2.09 0.28 -0.64
N VAL A 164 -1.08 1.03 -1.09
CA VAL A 164 -0.69 1.13 -2.51
C VAL A 164 0.69 0.51 -2.72
N LEU A 165 0.85 -0.28 -3.78
CA LEU A 165 2.13 -0.73 -4.30
C LEU A 165 2.23 -0.44 -5.79
N GLY A 166 3.43 -0.08 -6.27
CA GLY A 166 3.67 0.12 -7.70
C GLY A 166 3.11 1.43 -8.26
N GLY A 167 2.97 2.46 -7.44
CA GLY A 167 2.49 3.78 -7.85
C GLY A 167 2.89 4.89 -6.90
N THR A 168 2.38 6.08 -7.17
CA THR A 168 2.54 7.26 -6.33
C THR A 168 1.23 7.59 -5.62
N CYS A 169 1.32 8.17 -4.42
CA CYS A 169 0.15 8.64 -3.67
C CYS A 169 0.39 10.07 -3.19
N SER A 170 -0.32 11.04 -3.75
CA SER A 170 -0.28 12.44 -3.36
C SER A 170 -1.56 12.83 -2.61
N ASN A 171 -1.43 13.63 -1.55
CA ASN A 171 -2.56 14.07 -0.72
C ASN A 171 -3.43 12.92 -0.14
N CYS A 172 -2.89 11.71 -0.05
CA CYS A 172 -3.60 10.57 0.50
C CYS A 172 -3.67 10.62 2.03
N ILE A 173 -4.79 10.18 2.59
CA ILE A 173 -5.04 10.09 4.03
C ILE A 173 -4.93 8.63 4.44
N TYR A 174 -4.19 8.38 5.51
CA TYR A 174 -3.93 7.03 6.04
C TYR A 174 -4.50 6.92 7.45
N ASN A 175 -5.71 6.37 7.59
CA ASN A 175 -6.43 6.27 8.86
C ASN A 175 -5.92 5.12 9.74
N TYR A 176 -4.63 5.16 10.07
CA TYR A 176 -3.98 4.22 10.95
C TYR A 176 -2.76 4.82 11.62
N ILE A 177 -2.33 4.19 12.72
CA ILE A 177 -1.13 4.58 13.42
C ILE A 177 0.11 4.18 12.62
N LYS A 178 0.99 5.15 12.38
CA LYS A 178 2.29 4.95 11.73
C LYS A 178 3.41 5.29 12.71
N LEU A 179 4.31 4.33 12.91
CA LEU A 179 5.58 4.51 13.62
C LEU A 179 6.69 4.66 12.57
N THR A 180 7.40 5.79 12.58
CA THR A 180 8.51 6.05 11.66
C THR A 180 9.79 6.29 12.45
N SER A 181 10.80 5.45 12.23
CA SER A 181 12.13 5.56 12.84
C SER A 181 13.20 5.09 11.85
N LYS A 182 14.45 5.55 12.04
CA LYS A 182 15.60 5.22 11.20
C LYS A 182 16.49 4.19 11.90
N ASN A 183 17.21 3.39 11.11
CA ASN A 183 18.36 2.66 11.62
C ASN A 183 19.43 3.67 12.10
N ARG A 184 20.24 3.28 13.07
CA ARG A 184 21.29 4.16 13.64
C ARG A 184 22.64 3.48 13.60
N THR A 185 23.68 4.30 13.57
CA THR A 185 25.07 3.89 13.76
C THR A 185 25.63 4.64 14.96
N VAL A 186 26.43 3.97 15.78
CA VAL A 186 27.05 4.57 16.96
C VAL A 186 28.46 4.03 17.16
N LYS A 187 29.43 4.90 17.49
CA LYS A 187 30.78 4.49 17.89
C LYS A 187 30.74 3.80 19.25
N LYS A 188 31.59 2.81 19.48
CA LYS A 188 31.67 2.13 20.79
C LYS A 188 32.08 3.12 21.90
N SER A 189 32.88 4.13 21.58
CA SER A 189 33.30 5.21 22.48
C SER A 189 32.22 6.26 22.79
N ALA A 190 31.07 6.22 22.11
CA ALA A 190 30.05 7.26 22.24
C ALA A 190 29.50 7.38 23.67
N LYS A 191 29.38 8.62 24.16
CA LYS A 191 28.83 8.92 25.50
C LYS A 191 27.32 8.64 25.59
N LYS A 192 26.60 8.71 24.47
CA LYS A 192 25.15 8.47 24.39
C LYS A 192 24.71 8.07 22.99
N LEU A 193 23.58 7.38 22.90
CA LEU A 193 22.86 7.09 21.67
C LEU A 193 21.43 7.59 21.80
N THR A 194 20.99 8.40 20.85
CA THR A 194 19.62 8.90 20.79
C THR A 194 18.80 8.04 19.84
N LEU A 195 17.72 7.43 20.35
CA LEU A 195 16.73 6.75 19.54
C LEU A 195 15.47 7.61 19.47
N THR A 196 14.95 7.81 18.26
CA THR A 196 13.76 8.62 18.02
C THR A 196 12.74 7.86 17.19
N VAL A 197 11.47 8.16 17.41
CA VAL A 197 10.36 7.68 16.58
C VAL A 197 9.31 8.76 16.44
N LYS A 198 8.77 8.92 15.23
CA LYS A 198 7.62 9.76 14.94
C LYS A 198 6.35 8.90 14.91
N LEU A 199 5.32 9.31 15.66
CA LEU A 199 4.01 8.68 15.72
C LEU A 199 2.98 9.59 15.03
N THR A 200 2.27 9.06 14.03
CA THR A 200 1.18 9.78 13.36
C THR A 200 -0.07 8.91 13.20
N LYS A 201 -1.25 9.54 13.07
CA LYS A 201 -2.47 8.94 12.51
C LYS A 201 -2.78 9.71 11.23
N GLY A 202 -2.44 9.15 10.07
CA GLY A 202 -2.43 9.90 8.82
C GLY A 202 -1.41 11.05 8.87
N LYS A 203 -1.86 12.27 8.55
CA LYS A 203 -1.06 13.50 8.69
C LYS A 203 -1.04 14.02 10.14
N ALA A 204 -1.97 13.61 10.99
CA ALA A 204 -2.06 14.11 12.36
C ALA A 204 -0.88 13.62 13.22
N LEU A 205 -0.20 14.56 13.88
CA LEU A 205 0.88 14.28 14.82
C LEU A 205 0.29 13.96 16.19
N LEU A 206 0.65 12.82 16.76
CA LEU A 206 0.07 12.39 18.03
C LEU A 206 0.96 12.83 19.19
N LYS A 207 0.53 13.84 19.97
CA LYS A 207 1.22 14.33 21.18
C LYS A 207 0.88 13.53 22.43
N ASN A 208 1.75 13.58 23.43
CA ASN A 208 1.57 12.98 24.77
C ASN A 208 1.28 11.47 24.76
N LYS A 209 1.76 10.73 23.73
CA LYS A 209 1.60 9.28 23.64
C LYS A 209 2.84 8.56 24.15
N LYS A 210 2.69 7.66 25.12
CA LYS A 210 3.80 6.88 25.71
C LYS A 210 4.26 5.80 24.73
N ILE A 211 5.52 5.88 24.30
CA ILE A 211 6.16 4.92 23.39
C ILE A 211 7.15 4.07 24.17
N LYS A 212 7.17 2.76 23.87
CA LYS A 212 8.15 1.81 24.41
C LYS A 212 9.24 1.52 23.39
N PHE A 213 10.49 1.64 23.81
CA PHE A 213 11.68 1.20 23.07
C PHE A 213 12.30 0.03 23.84
N ARG A 214 12.40 -1.15 23.22
CA ARG A 214 13.10 -2.31 23.77
C ARG A 214 14.44 -2.45 23.06
N PHE A 215 15.53 -2.37 23.82
CA PHE A 215 16.90 -2.49 23.34
C PHE A 215 17.72 -3.30 24.34
N ARG A 216 18.41 -4.35 23.88
CA ARG A 216 19.21 -5.26 24.73
C ARG A 216 18.46 -5.76 25.96
N GLY A 217 17.21 -6.19 25.79
CA GLY A 217 16.37 -6.69 26.90
C GLY A 217 15.78 -5.61 27.82
N LYS A 218 16.30 -4.38 27.79
CA LYS A 218 15.79 -3.26 28.58
C LYS A 218 14.69 -2.48 27.87
N ASN A 219 13.74 -1.98 28.64
CA ASN A 219 12.64 -1.14 28.15
C ASN A 219 12.92 0.33 28.53
N TYR A 220 12.75 1.22 27.55
CA TYR A 220 12.84 2.66 27.71
C TYR A 220 11.52 3.28 27.27
N TYR A 221 11.10 4.35 27.93
CA TYR A 221 9.83 5.00 27.65
C TYR A 221 10.03 6.48 27.39
N ALA A 222 9.27 7.03 26.44
CA ALA A 222 9.19 8.46 26.21
C ALA A 222 7.80 8.82 25.68
N LYS A 223 7.30 9.98 26.09
CA LYS A 223 6.08 10.56 25.52
C LYS A 223 6.42 11.31 24.23
N THR A 224 5.51 11.31 23.26
CA THR A 224 5.64 12.12 22.05
C THR A 224 5.42 13.61 22.35
N ASN A 225 6.22 14.49 21.77
CA ASN A 225 6.03 15.93 21.84
C ASN A 225 4.96 16.44 20.84
N SER A 226 4.77 17.76 20.73
CA SER A 226 3.85 18.40 19.76
C SER A 226 4.13 18.01 18.29
N LYS A 227 5.38 17.68 17.96
CA LYS A 227 5.80 17.19 16.63
C LYS A 227 5.56 15.69 16.44
N GLY A 228 4.93 15.01 17.40
CA GLY A 228 4.68 13.58 17.40
C GLY A 228 5.94 12.73 17.61
N ILE A 229 7.03 13.31 18.12
CA ILE A 229 8.32 12.62 18.26
C ILE A 229 8.54 12.19 19.71
N ALA A 230 8.82 10.92 19.92
CA ALA A 230 9.35 10.39 21.18
C ALA A 230 10.85 10.12 21.03
N LYS A 231 11.61 10.47 22.07
CA LYS A 231 13.08 10.40 22.10
C LYS A 231 13.53 9.71 23.39
N VAL A 232 14.34 8.67 23.28
CA VAL A 232 15.02 8.04 24.43
C VAL A 232 16.53 8.13 24.25
N ILE A 233 17.25 8.27 25.37
CA ILE A 233 18.71 8.33 25.41
C ILE A 233 19.22 7.04 26.04
N ILE A 234 20.06 6.32 25.29
CA ILE A 234 20.79 5.15 25.75
C ILE A 234 22.14 5.65 26.29
N LYS A 235 22.37 5.46 27.59
CA LYS A 235 23.57 5.91 28.30
C LYS A 235 24.82 5.09 27.90
N LYS A 236 26.02 5.68 28.08
CA LYS A 236 27.33 5.03 27.87
C LYS A 236 27.44 3.67 28.56
N SER A 237 26.87 3.51 29.76
CA SER A 237 26.89 2.26 30.54
C SER A 237 26.27 1.06 29.82
N VAL A 238 25.34 1.30 28.89
CA VAL A 238 24.75 0.28 28.03
C VAL A 238 25.57 0.10 26.75
N LEU A 239 26.05 1.21 26.17
CA LEU A 239 26.83 1.19 24.94
C LEU A 239 28.19 0.48 25.09
N LYS A 240 28.87 0.65 26.24
CA LYS A 240 30.16 0.00 26.52
C LYS A 240 30.11 -1.52 26.48
N LYS A 241 28.92 -2.10 26.72
CA LYS A 241 28.67 -3.55 26.69
C LYS A 241 28.44 -4.09 25.26
N LEU A 242 28.41 -3.23 24.25
CA LEU A 242 28.20 -3.63 22.86
C LEU A 242 29.55 -3.97 22.19
N LYS A 243 29.51 -4.93 21.27
CA LYS A 243 30.66 -5.35 20.46
C LYS A 243 30.69 -4.51 19.17
N ALA A 244 31.87 -3.98 18.84
CA ALA A 244 32.08 -3.29 17.57
C ALA A 244 31.86 -4.25 16.39
N GLY A 245 31.39 -3.74 15.26
CA GLY A 245 31.04 -4.53 14.07
C GLY A 245 29.67 -5.23 14.14
N LYS A 246 29.03 -5.31 15.32
CA LYS A 246 27.72 -5.98 15.48
C LYS A 246 26.53 -5.02 15.26
N LYS A 247 25.39 -5.61 14.89
CA LYS A 247 24.08 -4.94 14.78
C LYS A 247 23.17 -5.42 15.90
N TYR A 248 22.45 -4.50 16.52
CA TYR A 248 21.52 -4.77 17.61
C TYR A 248 20.11 -4.31 17.27
N ALA A 249 19.12 -5.17 17.51
CA ALA A 249 17.72 -4.84 17.25
C ALA A 249 17.15 -3.88 18.31
N VAL A 250 16.35 -2.92 17.84
CA VAL A 250 15.50 -2.03 18.63
C VAL A 250 14.06 -2.33 18.22
N LYS A 251 13.24 -2.81 19.16
CA LYS A 251 11.79 -2.92 18.95
C LYS A 251 11.13 -1.67 19.52
N ILE A 252 10.34 -0.96 18.71
CA ILE A 252 9.63 0.25 19.13
C ILE A 252 8.14 -0.05 19.01
N SER A 253 7.35 0.23 20.06
CA SER A 253 5.93 -0.11 20.09
C SER A 253 5.05 0.94 20.76
N TYR A 254 3.81 1.03 20.27
CA TYR A 254 2.72 1.83 20.80
C TYR A 254 1.40 1.07 20.63
N SER A 255 0.71 0.75 21.73
CA SER A 255 -0.45 -0.15 21.71
C SER A 255 -0.09 -1.44 20.93
N LYS A 256 -0.95 -1.90 20.02
CA LYS A 256 -0.73 -3.06 19.14
C LYS A 256 0.29 -2.84 18.01
N TYR A 257 0.74 -1.60 17.78
CA TYR A 257 1.62 -1.26 16.66
C TYR A 257 3.09 -1.40 17.08
N SER A 258 3.91 -2.03 16.25
CA SER A 258 5.35 -2.11 16.49
C SER A 258 6.19 -2.12 15.21
N ILE A 259 7.42 -1.63 15.32
CA ILE A 259 8.44 -1.67 14.27
C ILE A 259 9.77 -2.19 14.84
N LYS A 260 10.59 -2.81 13.99
CA LYS A 260 11.97 -3.20 14.31
C LYS A 260 12.96 -2.34 13.53
N ARG A 261 14.01 -1.87 14.21
CA ARG A 261 15.14 -1.12 13.64
C ARG A 261 16.45 -1.67 14.18
N THR A 262 17.57 -1.28 13.57
CA THR A 262 18.90 -1.74 13.96
C THR A 262 19.80 -0.59 14.37
N VAL A 263 20.64 -0.86 15.36
CA VAL A 263 21.79 -0.03 15.73
C VAL A 263 23.06 -0.77 15.33
N LYS A 264 23.84 -0.23 14.40
CA LYS A 264 25.18 -0.72 14.04
C LYS A 264 26.21 -0.08 14.98
N VAL A 265 27.10 -0.88 15.56
CA VAL A 265 28.18 -0.37 16.41
C VAL A 265 29.47 -0.36 15.62
N THR A 266 30.11 0.80 15.52
CA THR A 266 31.44 0.94 14.92
C THR A 266 32.50 0.97 16.01
N LYS A 267 33.78 0.86 15.63
CA LYS A 267 34.88 1.23 16.52
C LYS A 267 34.64 2.66 17.02
#